data_AF-A0A951BNR2-F1
#
_entry.id   AF-A0A951BNR2-F1
#
_cell.length_a   1.000
_cell.length_b   1.000
_cell.length_c   1.000
_cell.angle_alpha   90.00
_cell.angle_beta   90.00
_cell.angle_gamma   90.00
#
_symmetry.space_group_name_H-M   'P 1'
#
loop_
_entity.id
_entity.type
_entity.pdbx_description
1 polymer ?
#
loop_
_entity_poly.entity_id
_entity_poly.type
_entity_poly.pdbx_seq_one_letter_code
_entity_poly.pdbx_strand_id
1 'polypeptide(L)' 'PPGQGRIWIAGHTPTVRRIRTYLLNERGVDRRALYVKGFWDRRGQ' A
#
# COMPACT_ATOMS: atom_id res chain seq x y z
N PRO A 1 6.06 22.07 2.51
CA PRO A 1 6.70 21.83 1.19
C PRO A 1 5.67 21.42 0.12
N PRO A 2 5.66 22.08 -1.04
CA PRO A 2 4.78 21.72 -2.16
C PRO A 2 5.44 20.63 -3.01
N GLY A 3 5.30 19.37 -2.58
CA GLY A 3 5.76 18.21 -3.32
C GLY A 3 4.78 17.07 -3.16
N GLN A 4 4.68 16.19 -4.17
CA GLN A 4 3.80 15.03 -4.10
C GLN A 4 4.42 13.99 -3.17
N GLY A 5 3.78 13.79 -2.00
CA GLY A 5 4.22 12.83 -1.00
C GLY A 5 4.25 11.41 -1.57
N ARG A 6 5.23 10.61 -1.13
CA ARG A 6 5.34 9.18 -1.47
C ARG A 6 4.99 8.31 -0.27
N ILE A 7 4.30 7.20 -0.54
CA ILE A 7 3.84 6.26 0.46
C ILE A 7 4.50 4.91 0.18
N TRP A 8 5.15 4.36 1.21
CA TRP A 8 5.77 3.04 1.18
C TRP A 8 5.19 2.18 2.30
N ILE A 9 4.64 1.02 1.95
CA ILE A 9 3.96 0.14 2.90
C ILE A 9 4.50 -1.27 2.72
N ALA A 10 5.00 -1.87 3.81
CA ALA A 10 5.40 -3.27 3.78
C ALA A 10 4.93 -4.01 5.02
N GLY A 11 4.55 -5.28 4.86
CA GLY A 11 4.07 -6.09 5.98
C GLY A 11 3.26 -7.31 5.58
N HIS A 12 2.27 -7.65 6.40
CA HIS A 12 1.36 -8.77 6.17
C HIS A 12 0.59 -8.61 4.84
N THR A 13 0.73 -9.57 3.93
CA THR A 13 0.27 -9.49 2.54
C THR A 13 -1.21 -9.13 2.41
N PRO A 14 -2.15 -9.79 3.11
CA PRO A 14 -3.57 -9.41 3.08
C PRO A 14 -3.81 -7.98 3.56
N THR A 15 -3.12 -7.56 4.62
CA THR A 15 -3.31 -6.24 5.23
C THR A 15 -2.85 -5.14 4.30
N VAL A 16 -1.65 -5.26 3.74
CA VAL A 16 -1.09 -4.21 2.87
C VAL A 16 -1.87 -4.10 1.55
N ARG A 17 -2.45 -5.21 1.05
CA ARG A 17 -3.38 -5.18 -0.10
C ARG A 17 -4.65 -4.42 0.22
N ARG A 18 -5.25 -4.64 1.40
CA ARG A 18 -6.45 -3.89 1.82
C ARG A 18 -6.17 -2.39 1.93
N ILE A 19 -5.05 -2.03 2.54
CA ILE A 19 -4.62 -0.62 2.64
C ILE A 19 -4.41 -0.02 1.26
N ARG A 20 -3.77 -0.74 0.33
CA ARG A 20 -3.60 -0.29 -1.06
C ARG A 20 -4.94 0.04 -1.72
N THR A 21 -5.92 -0.86 -1.62
CA THR A 21 -7.25 -0.68 -2.21
C THR A 21 -7.94 0.56 -1.65
N TYR A 22 -7.93 0.71 -0.32
CA TYR A 22 -8.49 1.89 0.35
C TYR A 22 -7.84 3.19 -0.13
N LEU A 23 -6.50 3.23 -0.19
CA LEU A 23 -5.77 4.43 -0.61
C LEU A 23 -6.05 4.81 -2.07
N LEU A 24 -6.08 3.83 -2.98
CA LEU A 24 -6.33 4.09 -4.39
C LEU A 24 -7.79 4.47 -4.67
N ASN A 25 -8.74 3.71 -4.11
CA ASN A 25 -10.13 3.80 -4.51
C ASN A 25 -10.93 4.82 -3.68
N GLU A 26 -10.63 4.90 -2.38
CA GLU A 26 -11.41 5.74 -1.45
C GLU A 26 -10.70 7.05 -1.14
N ARG A 27 -9.36 7.08 -1.18
CA ARG A 27 -8.57 8.28 -0.87
C ARG A 27 -7.97 8.96 -2.10
N GLY A 28 -8.15 8.39 -3.30
CA GLY A 28 -7.67 8.98 -4.55
C GLY A 28 -6.15 9.16 -4.61
N VAL A 29 -5.39 8.37 -3.85
CA VAL A 29 -3.92 8.41 -3.91
C VAL A 29 -3.47 8.03 -5.31
N ASP A 30 -2.59 8.84 -5.89
CA ASP A 30 -1.95 8.51 -7.16
C ASP A 30 -1.20 7.19 -7.02
N ARG A 31 -1.51 6.23 -7.90
CA ARG A 31 -0.82 4.93 -7.97
C ARG A 31 0.69 5.08 -8.12
N ARG A 32 1.18 6.13 -8.77
CA ARG A 32 2.63 6.42 -8.93
C ARG A 32 3.29 6.87 -7.63
N ALA A 33 2.51 7.35 -6.67
CA ALA A 33 2.97 7.77 -5.36
C ALA A 33 2.93 6.63 -4.31
N LEU A 34 2.44 5.44 -4.66
CA LEU A 34 2.20 4.35 -3.73
C LEU A 34 2.99 3.08 -4.09
N TYR A 35 3.86 2.64 -3.19
CA TYR A 35 4.54 1.35 -3.26
C TYR A 35 4.12 0.45 -2.10
N VAL A 36 3.79 -0.81 -2.41
CA VAL A 36 3.29 -1.79 -1.44
C VAL A 36 4.00 -3.13 -1.63
N LYS A 37 4.55 -3.69 -0.55
CA LYS A 37 5.22 -5.01 -0.54
C LYS A 37 4.69 -5.91 0.58
N GLY A 38 4.14 -7.06 0.20
CA GLY A 38 3.84 -8.13 1.17
C GLY A 38 5.11 -8.90 1.51
N PHE A 39 5.37 -9.12 2.80
CA PHE A 39 6.52 -9.89 3.27
C PHE A 39 6.13 -11.25 3.85
N TRP A 40 5.02 -11.32 4.58
CA TRP A 40 4.54 -12.56 5.19
C TRP A 40 3.02 -12.69 5.02
N ASP A 41 2.54 -13.93 5.06
CA ASP A 41 1.13 -14.28 5.18
C ASP A 41 1.05 -15.46 6.15
N ARG A 42 -0.02 -15.51 6.95
CA ARG A 42 -0.27 -16.66 7.84
C ARG A 42 -0.48 -17.95 7.04
N ARG A 43 -0.78 -17.85 5.74
CA ARG A 43 -0.68 -18.96 4.79
C ARG A 43 0.78 -19.15 4.40
N GLY A 44 1.55 -19.86 5.23
CA GLY A 44 2.88 -20.30 4.87
C GLY A 44 2.85 -21.09 3.57
N GLN A 45 3.59 -20.62 2.57
CA GLN A 45 4.25 -21.45 1.58
C GLN A 45 5.74 -21.23 1.76
#